data_AF-A0A1M7RPJ6-F1
#
_entry.id   AF-A0A1M7RPJ6-F1
#
_cell.length_a   1.000
_cell.length_b   1.000
_cell.length_c   1.000
_cell.angle_alpha   90.00
_cell.angle_beta   90.00
_cell.angle_gamma   90.00
#
_symmetry.space_group_name_H-M   'P 1'
#
loop_
_entity.id
_entity.type
_entity.pdbx_description
1 polymer ?
#
loop_
_entity_poly.entity_id
_entity_poly.type
_entity_poly.pdbx_seq_one_letter_code
_entity_poly.pdbx_strand_id
1 'polypeptide(L)'
;MPATLRHAQPLFSTTLARSAPHRDPDAGSGDNAVEVICPATAEQLPVLRAIATSIALRADADLDMVADLRLAVDEACSALVRAAGPDEPLHCRFIQHPDAVEVVAAVWSPQSASAEDELGVLLLSSLTDRIATETQALDDGYELRTSLLVRVGPRPARHGRDNS
;
A
#
# COMPACT_ATOMS: atom_id res chain seq x y z
N MET A 1 26.96 -7.78 -17.21
CA MET A 1 26.53 -8.98 -16.47
C MET A 1 25.05 -8.80 -16.18
N PRO A 2 24.12 -9.54 -16.80
CA PRO A 2 22.70 -9.33 -16.55
C PRO A 2 22.35 -9.85 -15.15
N ALA A 3 21.63 -9.03 -14.38
CA ALA A 3 21.07 -9.41 -13.08
C ALA A 3 20.21 -10.66 -13.27
N THR A 4 20.60 -11.75 -12.63
CA THR A 4 19.78 -12.95 -12.52
C THR A 4 18.47 -12.54 -11.86
N LEU A 5 17.39 -12.61 -12.65
CA LEU A 5 16.01 -12.54 -12.20
C LEU A 5 15.89 -13.45 -10.97
N ARG A 6 15.85 -12.88 -9.76
CA ARG A 6 15.31 -13.62 -8.61
C ARG A 6 13.89 -13.92 -9.02
N HIS A 7 13.59 -15.20 -9.23
CA HIS A 7 12.24 -15.65 -9.53
C HIS A 7 11.34 -15.12 -8.40
N ALA A 8 10.69 -13.99 -8.67
CA ALA A 8 9.54 -13.53 -7.93
C ALA A 8 8.49 -14.61 -8.10
N GLN A 9 8.42 -15.52 -7.14
CA GLN A 9 7.15 -16.18 -6.87
C GLN A 9 6.15 -15.05 -6.58
N PRO A 10 4.91 -15.12 -7.07
CA PRO A 10 3.91 -14.12 -6.76
C PRO A 10 3.65 -14.14 -5.25
N LEU A 11 4.30 -13.24 -4.50
CA LEU A 11 4.05 -13.02 -3.07
C LEU A 11 2.79 -12.17 -2.88
N PHE A 12 1.67 -12.63 -3.44
CA PHE A 12 0.34 -12.10 -3.14
C PHE A 12 -0.48 -13.05 -2.24
N SER A 13 0.18 -13.98 -1.56
CA SER A 13 -0.45 -14.79 -0.52
C SER A 13 -0.28 -14.13 0.85
N THR A 14 -1.33 -13.45 1.30
CA THR A 14 -1.57 -13.11 2.70
C THR A 14 -1.32 -14.34 3.58
N THR A 15 -0.49 -14.25 4.62
CA THR A 15 -0.67 -15.07 5.82
C THR A 15 -0.06 -14.36 7.04
N LEU A 16 -0.93 -13.67 7.77
CA LEU A 16 -0.80 -13.53 9.22
C LEU A 16 -1.59 -14.67 9.89
N ALA A 17 -0.94 -15.31 10.87
CA ALA A 17 -1.49 -16.14 11.95
C ALA A 17 -1.74 -17.65 11.73
N ARG A 18 -0.81 -18.44 12.31
CA ARG A 18 -1.05 -19.55 13.26
C ARG A 18 -2.35 -20.38 13.10
N SER A 19 -2.19 -21.59 12.55
CA SER A 19 -2.98 -22.84 12.80
C SER A 19 -4.51 -22.81 12.71
N ALA A 20 -5.06 -23.24 11.57
CA ALA A 20 -6.08 -24.31 11.37
C ALA A 20 -6.62 -24.26 9.92
N PRO A 21 -7.06 -25.38 9.31
CA PRO A 21 -7.30 -25.48 7.87
C PRO A 21 -8.64 -24.85 7.50
N HIS A 22 -8.61 -23.62 6.96
CA HIS A 22 -9.78 -22.94 6.43
C HIS A 22 -9.74 -23.03 4.89
N ARG A 23 -10.78 -23.62 4.31
CA ARG A 23 -11.01 -23.77 2.87
C ARG A 23 -10.66 -22.47 2.13
N ASP A 24 -9.84 -22.59 1.09
CA ASP A 24 -9.83 -21.63 -0.02
C ASP A 24 -11.24 -21.59 -0.62
N PRO A 25 -11.96 -20.45 -0.60
CA PRO A 25 -12.98 -20.21 -1.58
C PRO A 25 -12.30 -19.60 -2.82
N ASP A 26 -12.38 -20.31 -3.95
CA ASP A 26 -12.48 -19.80 -5.32
C ASP A 26 -12.14 -18.30 -5.52
N ALA A 27 -11.10 -17.94 -6.28
CA ALA A 27 -11.18 -17.90 -7.74
C ALA A 27 -12.48 -17.26 -8.27
N GLY A 28 -12.46 -15.95 -8.53
CA GLY A 28 -13.47 -15.29 -9.38
C GLY A 28 -14.49 -14.40 -8.65
N SER A 29 -14.07 -13.22 -8.25
CA SER A 29 -14.87 -12.01 -8.39
C SER A 29 -13.92 -10.97 -8.96
N GLY A 30 -14.28 -10.34 -10.08
CA GLY A 30 -13.33 -9.58 -10.89
C GLY A 30 -12.66 -8.45 -10.12
N ASP A 31 -11.49 -8.72 -9.55
CA ASP A 31 -10.65 -7.72 -8.90
C ASP A 31 -10.27 -6.69 -9.97
N ASN A 32 -10.86 -5.50 -9.88
CA ASN A 32 -10.45 -4.35 -10.66
C ASN A 32 -9.14 -3.80 -10.05
N ALA A 33 -8.11 -4.62 -10.15
CA ALA A 33 -6.80 -4.39 -9.58
C ALA A 33 -5.82 -3.94 -10.68
N VAL A 34 -4.98 -2.98 -10.34
CA VAL A 34 -3.86 -2.53 -11.16
C VAL A 34 -2.58 -2.83 -10.40
N GLU A 35 -1.71 -3.64 -11.00
CA GLU A 35 -0.39 -3.97 -10.44
C GLU A 35 0.70 -3.21 -11.20
N VAL A 36 1.65 -2.67 -10.43
CA VAL A 36 2.78 -1.89 -10.92
C VAL A 36 4.02 -2.43 -10.25
N ILE A 37 5.04 -2.73 -11.05
CA ILE A 37 6.37 -3.06 -10.57
C ILE A 37 7.31 -2.06 -11.24
N CYS A 38 8.01 -1.28 -10.44
CA CYS A 38 8.90 -0.23 -10.93
C CYS A 38 10.16 -0.15 -10.08
N PRO A 39 11.22 0.54 -10.55
CA PRO A 39 12.36 0.84 -9.70
C PRO A 39 11.91 1.57 -8.43
N ALA A 40 12.46 1.21 -7.27
CA ALA A 40 12.19 1.91 -6.02
C ALA A 40 12.91 3.27 -6.00
N THR A 41 12.43 4.23 -6.79
CA THR A 41 13.02 5.56 -6.93
C THR A 41 11.97 6.67 -6.92
N ALA A 42 12.38 7.87 -6.50
CA ALA A 42 11.49 9.03 -6.39
C ALA A 42 10.85 9.44 -7.73
N GLU A 43 11.50 9.14 -8.85
CA GLU A 43 11.00 9.40 -10.20
C GLU A 43 9.72 8.61 -10.54
N GLN A 44 9.44 7.51 -9.83
CA GLN A 44 8.24 6.69 -10.04
C GLN A 44 7.02 7.20 -9.27
N LEU A 45 7.21 8.00 -8.21
CA LEU A 45 6.12 8.50 -7.37
C LEU A 45 5.04 9.28 -8.15
N PRO A 46 5.38 10.17 -9.13
CA PRO A 46 4.37 10.81 -9.97
C PRO A 46 3.49 9.82 -10.75
N VAL A 47 4.05 8.69 -11.20
CA VAL A 47 3.30 7.65 -11.94
C VAL A 47 2.32 6.96 -11.00
N LEU A 48 2.77 6.55 -9.82
CA LEU A 48 1.93 5.91 -8.81
C LEU A 48 0.77 6.83 -8.37
N ARG A 49 1.04 8.13 -8.18
CA ARG A 49 0.01 9.13 -7.91
C ARG A 49 -1.01 9.27 -9.04
N ALA A 50 -0.57 9.21 -10.30
CA ALA A 50 -1.48 9.30 -11.45
C ALA A 50 -2.41 8.07 -11.52
N ILE A 51 -1.87 6.88 -11.25
CA ILE A 51 -2.65 5.63 -11.19
C ILE A 51 -3.68 5.69 -10.05
N ALA A 52 -3.25 6.08 -8.84
CA ALA A 52 -4.14 6.26 -7.70
C ALA A 52 -5.28 7.25 -7.99
N THR A 53 -4.96 8.38 -8.64
CA THR A 53 -5.95 9.40 -9.05
C THR A 53 -6.95 8.81 -10.03
N SER A 54 -6.49 8.09 -11.05
CA SER A 54 -7.38 7.48 -12.05
C SER A 54 -8.33 6.47 -11.42
N ILE A 55 -7.85 5.67 -10.46
CA ILE A 55 -8.65 4.67 -9.76
C ILE A 55 -9.68 5.32 -8.82
N ALA A 56 -9.28 6.33 -8.05
CA ALA A 56 -10.20 7.05 -7.17
C ALA A 56 -11.33 7.75 -7.95
N LEU A 57 -11.02 8.38 -9.09
CA LEU A 57 -12.04 9.00 -9.93
C LEU A 57 -13.01 7.96 -10.51
N ARG A 58 -12.52 6.78 -10.90
CA ARG A 58 -13.38 5.67 -11.33
C ARG A 58 -14.24 5.10 -10.20
N ALA A 59 -13.84 5.31 -8.95
CA ALA A 59 -14.60 4.92 -7.78
C ALA A 59 -15.62 5.99 -7.34
N ASP A 60 -15.73 7.11 -8.06
CA ASP A 60 -16.59 8.26 -7.72
C ASP A 60 -16.20 8.95 -6.40
N ALA A 61 -14.89 8.94 -6.09
CA ALA A 61 -14.34 9.66 -4.95
C ALA A 61 -14.41 11.18 -5.14
N ASP A 62 -14.73 11.90 -4.05
CA ASP A 62 -14.68 13.36 -4.06
C ASP A 62 -13.24 13.90 -4.07
N LEU A 63 -13.10 15.21 -4.26
CA LEU A 63 -11.78 15.83 -4.41
C LEU A 63 -10.92 15.71 -3.15
N ASP A 64 -11.52 15.72 -1.97
CA ASP A 64 -10.82 15.58 -0.70
C ASP A 64 -10.28 14.15 -0.55
N MET A 65 -11.09 13.14 -0.89
CA MET A 65 -10.69 11.73 -0.91
C MET A 65 -9.59 11.46 -1.95
N VAL A 66 -9.68 12.07 -3.13
CA VAL A 66 -8.62 11.98 -4.14
C VAL A 66 -7.33 12.61 -3.63
N ALA A 67 -7.40 13.76 -2.95
CA ALA A 67 -6.23 14.41 -2.35
C ALA A 67 -5.61 13.56 -1.24
N ASP A 68 -6.44 13.01 -0.36
CA ASP A 68 -6.01 12.15 0.74
C ASP A 68 -5.36 10.86 0.23
N LEU A 69 -5.96 10.20 -0.77
CA LEU A 69 -5.36 9.00 -1.38
C LEU A 69 -4.02 9.32 -2.04
N ARG A 70 -3.91 10.43 -2.78
CA ARG A 70 -2.65 10.83 -3.41
C ARG A 70 -1.56 11.08 -2.39
N LEU A 71 -1.89 11.77 -1.30
CA LEU A 71 -0.93 12.04 -0.22
C LEU A 71 -0.54 10.74 0.49
N ALA A 72 -1.50 9.84 0.72
CA ALA A 72 -1.23 8.56 1.36
C ALA A 72 -0.34 7.65 0.50
N VAL A 73 -0.58 7.61 -0.81
CA VAL A 73 0.28 6.89 -1.75
C VAL A 73 1.68 7.50 -1.79
N ASP A 74 1.80 8.82 -1.83
CA ASP A 74 3.08 9.52 -1.89
C ASP A 74 3.93 9.24 -0.64
N GLU A 75 3.34 9.33 0.56
CA GLU A 75 4.05 9.08 1.81
C GLU A 75 4.44 7.59 1.94
N ALA A 76 3.51 6.66 1.72
CA ALA A 76 3.80 5.23 1.84
C ALA A 76 4.86 4.76 0.84
N CYS A 77 4.76 5.20 -0.42
CA CYS A 77 5.74 4.82 -1.43
C CYS A 77 7.08 5.53 -1.18
N SER A 78 7.09 6.78 -0.71
CA SER A 78 8.34 7.48 -0.37
C SER A 78 9.08 6.81 0.77
N ALA A 79 8.37 6.34 1.81
CA ALA A 79 8.96 5.59 2.91
C ALA A 79 9.61 4.28 2.41
N LEU A 80 8.87 3.50 1.61
CA LEU A 80 9.39 2.26 1.05
C LEU A 80 10.57 2.49 0.09
N VAL A 81 10.54 3.55 -0.72
CA VAL A 81 11.67 3.93 -1.59
C VAL A 81 12.93 4.25 -0.79
N ARG A 82 12.81 4.92 0.37
CA ARG A 82 13.97 5.19 1.25
C ARG A 82 14.52 3.92 1.89
N ALA A 83 13.66 2.96 2.20
CA ALA A 83 14.03 1.72 2.86
C ALA A 83 14.50 0.61 1.89
N ALA A 84 14.19 0.74 0.60
CA ALA A 84 14.47 -0.30 -0.38
C ALA A 84 15.96 -0.65 -0.49
N GLY A 85 16.25 -1.94 -0.69
CA GLY A 85 17.58 -2.41 -1.03
C GLY A 85 18.06 -1.89 -2.39
N PRO A 86 19.38 -1.86 -2.64
CA PRO A 86 19.93 -1.46 -3.93
C PRO A 86 19.36 -2.31 -5.07
N ASP A 87 18.91 -1.65 -6.13
CA ASP A 87 18.33 -2.25 -7.35
C ASP A 87 17.06 -3.12 -7.13
N GLU A 88 16.46 -3.09 -5.93
CA GLU A 88 15.22 -3.82 -5.66
C GLU A 88 13.99 -3.02 -6.15
N PRO A 89 12.98 -3.71 -6.72
CA PRO A 89 11.77 -3.05 -7.21
C PRO A 89 10.81 -2.68 -6.09
N LEU A 90 10.04 -1.62 -6.33
CA LEU A 90 8.81 -1.31 -5.61
C LEU A 90 7.65 -2.04 -6.29
N HIS A 91 6.95 -2.86 -5.51
CA HIS A 91 5.71 -3.51 -5.90
C HIS A 91 4.53 -2.69 -5.38
N CYS A 92 3.60 -2.30 -6.25
CA CYS A 92 2.36 -1.64 -5.85
C CYS A 92 1.16 -2.34 -6.49
N ARG A 93 0.13 -2.59 -5.69
CA ARG A 93 -1.16 -3.10 -6.13
C ARG A 93 -2.24 -2.15 -5.65
N PHE A 94 -3.06 -1.67 -6.59
CA PHE A 94 -4.21 -0.81 -6.33
C PHE A 94 -5.47 -1.61 -6.61
N ILE A 95 -6.37 -1.72 -5.66
CA ILE A 95 -7.59 -2.52 -5.75
C ILE A 95 -8.78 -1.58 -5.59
N GLN A 96 -9.62 -1.51 -6.62
CA GLN A 96 -10.88 -0.77 -6.54
C GLN A 96 -11.98 -1.68 -6.01
N HIS A 97 -12.45 -1.37 -4.80
CA HIS A 97 -13.65 -1.95 -4.20
C HIS A 97 -14.88 -1.08 -4.54
N PRO A 98 -16.11 -1.56 -4.32
CA PRO A 98 -17.32 -0.75 -4.55
C PRO A 98 -17.39 0.54 -3.71
N ASP A 99 -16.83 0.52 -2.50
CA ASP A 99 -16.89 1.62 -1.51
C ASP A 99 -15.52 1.99 -0.94
N ALA A 100 -14.43 1.56 -1.58
CA ALA A 100 -13.08 1.85 -1.12
C ALA A 100 -12.04 1.70 -2.24
N VAL A 101 -10.90 2.33 -2.04
CA VAL A 101 -9.66 2.05 -2.76
C VAL A 101 -8.66 1.51 -1.76
N GLU A 102 -8.11 0.34 -2.06
CA GLU A 102 -7.04 -0.28 -1.31
C GLU A 102 -5.72 -0.18 -2.08
N VAL A 103 -4.64 0.10 -1.37
CA VAL A 103 -3.28 0.15 -1.93
C VAL A 103 -2.38 -0.72 -1.07
N VAL A 104 -1.70 -1.67 -1.69
CA VAL A 104 -0.66 -2.48 -1.06
C VAL A 104 0.66 -2.19 -1.76
N ALA A 105 1.66 -1.76 -1.00
CA ALA A 105 2.99 -1.48 -1.51
C ALA A 105 4.04 -2.27 -0.73
N ALA A 106 5.05 -2.81 -1.41
CA ALA A 106 6.10 -3.59 -0.78
C ALA A 106 7.46 -3.44 -1.47
N VAL A 107 8.52 -3.54 -0.68
CA VAL A 107 9.92 -3.62 -1.12
C VAL A 107 10.66 -4.66 -0.29
N TRP A 108 11.76 -5.18 -0.84
CA TRP A 108 12.78 -5.81 -0.03
C TRP A 108 13.73 -4.75 0.55
N SER A 109 14.20 -4.97 1.77
CA SER A 109 15.18 -4.11 2.47
C SER A 109 16.25 -4.95 3.18
N PRO A 110 17.52 -4.50 3.23
CA PRO A 110 18.54 -5.14 4.04
C PRO A 110 18.38 -4.83 5.53
N GLN A 111 17.53 -3.88 5.92
CA GLN A 111 17.22 -3.55 7.32
C GLN A 111 15.72 -3.67 7.62
N SER A 112 15.37 -3.82 8.90
CA SER A 112 13.98 -3.71 9.34
C SER A 112 13.48 -2.27 9.26
N ALA A 113 12.16 -2.06 9.36
CA ALA A 113 11.56 -0.74 9.46
C ALA A 113 12.21 0.14 10.55
N SER A 114 12.26 1.45 10.29
CA SER A 114 12.93 2.47 11.11
C SER A 114 11.92 3.32 11.89
N ALA A 115 12.40 4.12 12.85
CA ALA A 115 11.55 5.05 13.61
C ALA A 115 11.03 6.23 12.75
N GLU A 116 11.70 6.58 11.64
CA GLU A 116 11.19 7.58 10.70
C GLU A 116 9.93 7.10 9.98
N ASP A 117 9.79 5.78 9.82
CA ASP A 117 8.59 5.17 9.24
C ASP A 117 7.38 5.34 10.17
N GLU A 118 7.58 5.42 11.49
CA GLU A 118 6.49 5.65 12.47
C GLU A 118 5.85 7.04 12.31
N LEU A 119 6.63 8.06 11.94
CA LEU A 119 6.12 9.40 11.67
C LEU A 119 5.27 9.43 10.39
N GLY A 120 5.73 8.72 9.34
CA GLY A 120 4.95 8.52 8.12
C GLY A 120 3.63 7.79 8.40
N VAL A 121 3.65 6.77 9.26
CA VAL A 121 2.45 6.05 9.71
C VAL A 121 1.48 6.97 10.44
N LEU A 122 1.96 7.90 11.27
CA LEU A 122 1.08 8.87 11.93
C LEU A 122 0.37 9.78 10.92
N LEU A 123 1.09 10.31 9.93
CA LEU A 123 0.49 11.09 8.84
C LEU A 123 -0.56 10.25 8.09
N LEU A 124 -0.17 9.04 7.66
CA LEU A 124 -1.04 8.12 6.93
C LEU A 124 -2.30 7.74 7.70
N SER A 125 -2.20 7.56 9.02
CA SER A 125 -3.35 7.25 9.88
C SER A 125 -4.41 8.36 9.91
N SER A 126 -4.02 9.61 9.60
CA SER A 126 -4.94 10.74 9.53
C SER A 126 -5.67 10.85 8.18
N LEU A 127 -5.06 10.29 7.12
CA LEU A 127 -5.49 10.37 5.72
C LEU A 127 -6.29 9.14 5.27
N THR A 128 -6.03 8.00 5.90
CA THR A 128 -6.58 6.69 5.50
C THR A 128 -7.54 6.16 6.55
N ASP A 129 -8.52 5.37 6.12
CA ASP A 129 -9.44 4.69 7.04
C ASP A 129 -8.77 3.51 7.74
N ARG A 130 -7.86 2.84 7.04
CA ARG A 130 -7.01 1.79 7.61
C ARG A 130 -5.62 1.89 7.03
N ILE A 131 -4.64 1.67 7.90
CA ILE A 131 -3.25 1.45 7.55
C ILE A 131 -2.73 0.24 8.33
N ALA A 132 -1.96 -0.61 7.66
CA ALA A 132 -1.09 -1.57 8.32
C ALA A 132 0.31 -1.50 7.69
N THR A 133 1.32 -1.58 8.54
CA THR A 133 2.71 -1.72 8.12
C THR A 133 3.24 -3.01 8.71
N GLU A 134 3.80 -3.86 7.85
CA GLU A 134 4.28 -5.18 8.18
C GLU A 134 5.76 -5.28 7.81
N THR A 135 6.52 -5.94 8.68
CA THR A 135 7.92 -6.29 8.43
C THR A 135 8.04 -7.79 8.57
N GLN A 136 8.38 -8.46 7.47
CA GLN A 136 8.60 -9.90 7.46
C GLN A 136 10.09 -10.17 7.30
N ALA A 137 10.69 -10.90 8.24
CA ALA A 137 12.05 -11.38 8.10
C ALA A 137 12.13 -12.47 7.01
N LEU A 138 13.12 -12.35 6.14
CA LEU A 138 13.49 -13.30 5.10
C LEU A 138 14.90 -13.85 5.40
N ASP A 139 15.34 -14.85 4.64
CA ASP A 139 16.67 -15.44 4.83
C ASP A 139 17.82 -14.45 4.58
N ASP A 140 17.61 -13.44 3.74
CA ASP A 140 18.63 -12.47 3.32
C ASP A 140 18.30 -11.01 3.65
N GLY A 141 17.16 -10.72 4.28
CA GLY A 141 16.73 -9.35 4.58
C GLY A 141 15.31 -9.29 5.14
N TYR A 142 14.56 -8.26 4.77
CA TYR A 142 13.19 -8.03 5.21
C TYR A 142 12.29 -7.66 4.03
N GLU A 143 11.07 -8.17 3.99
CA GLU A 143 10.00 -7.55 3.20
C GLU A 143 9.31 -6.50 4.06
N LEU A 144 9.33 -5.26 3.58
CA LEU A 144 8.59 -4.15 4.18
C LEU A 144 7.34 -3.92 3.35
N ARG A 145 6.17 -3.97 3.99
CA ARG A 145 4.87 -3.85 3.32
C ARG A 145 4.01 -2.81 4.02
N THR A 146 3.38 -1.96 3.24
CA THR A 146 2.36 -1.02 3.72
C THR A 146 1.06 -1.26 2.96
N SER A 147 -0.03 -1.49 3.69
CA SER A 147 -1.38 -1.56 3.15
C SER A 147 -2.21 -0.39 3.65
N LEU A 148 -2.98 0.22 2.75
CA LEU A 148 -3.81 1.39 2.98
C LEU A 148 -5.20 1.13 2.43
N LEU A 149 -6.23 1.59 3.13
CA LEU A 149 -7.60 1.59 2.64
C LEU A 149 -8.21 2.97 2.84
N VAL A 150 -8.75 3.53 1.76
CA VAL A 150 -9.49 4.80 1.76
C VAL A 150 -10.91 4.51 1.30
N ARG A 151 -11.90 4.74 2.16
CA ARG A 151 -13.31 4.57 1.83
C ARG A 151 -13.77 5.68 0.89
N VAL A 152 -14.52 5.26 -0.11
CA VAL A 152 -15.18 6.12 -1.07
C VAL A 152 -16.65 6.18 -0.69
N GLY A 153 -17.06 7.31 -0.14
CA GLY A 153 -18.40 7.53 0.39
C GLY A 153 -18.41 8.54 1.54
N PRO A 154 -19.60 9.02 1.97
CA PRO A 154 -19.71 10.08 2.96
C PRO A 154 -18.94 9.75 4.24
N ARG A 155 -17.94 10.56 4.59
CA ARG A 155 -17.23 10.42 5.87
C ARG A 155 -18.24 10.62 7.00
N PRO A 156 -18.32 9.72 8.00
CA PRO A 156 -19.16 9.96 9.15
C PRO A 156 -18.71 11.27 9.79
N ALA A 157 -19.67 12.15 10.10
CA ALA A 157 -19.39 13.45 10.71
C ALA A 157 -18.50 13.25 11.94
N ARG A 158 -17.30 13.82 11.93
CA ARG A 158 -16.42 13.85 13.09
C ARG A 158 -17.21 14.56 14.19
N HIS A 159 -17.63 13.82 15.23
CA HIS A 159 -18.34 14.38 16.37
C HIS A 159 -17.50 15.53 16.93
N GLY A 160 -17.95 16.76 16.72
CA GLY A 160 -17.45 17.92 17.42
C GLY A 160 -17.66 17.66 18.90
N ARG A 161 -16.57 17.51 19.65
CA ARG A 161 -16.61 17.74 21.09
C ARG A 161 -16.83 19.24 21.28
N ASP A 162 -18.09 19.64 21.23
CA ASP A 162 -18.55 20.86 21.87
C ASP A 162 -19.00 20.42 23.26
N ASN A 163 -18.08 20.50 24.24
CA ASN A 163 -18.43 20.28 25.63
C ASN A 163 -18.73 21.63 26.26
N SER A 164 -19.98 21.78 26.67
CA SER A 164 -20.53 22.89 27.46
C SER A 164 -19.73 23.23 28.70
#